data_AF-X0L134-F1
#
_entry.id   AF-X0L134-F1
#
_cell.length_a   1.000
_cell.length_b   1.000
_cell.length_c   1.000
_cell.angle_alpha   90.00
_cell.angle_beta   90.00
_cell.angle_gamma   90.00
#
_symmetry.space_group_name_H-M   'P 1'
#
loop_
_entity.id
_entity.type
_entity.pdbx_description
1 polymer ?
#
loop_
_entity_poly.entity_id
_entity_poly.type
_entity_poly.pdbx_seq_one_letter_code
_entity_poly.pdbx_strand_id
1 'polypeptide(L)'
;MRVAVIGGGPSGLVTLKYLIQASASISCEPVEAILFEYQTQVGGTFAARSYEDAELVSSKQLTTFSDFRHSEHGDFLTTEQYVQYLQAYCTHFKLWPHMRVNTRVLSVTRGADGSHIITYKTNEARFPCEWRCDAVAVCSGLHVTPNIPNIKGMENVPLAFHSSGFKSRKQFGTDKTIMVVGSGETGADIAYLAATSPTKRVLLCHRDGLHFAPKRNPGPVLFPILGRKPDPKEPGIPIDVSRANMFDTTYVHPLLRNSMALWHYYHWYIKFILWLSSGTTAGMDQWIGRISPERHHPSKIFFNKSMKVCPYISLPYRPSMPGPRLWLYALRSAIVQTPVPDTNGRKVDLAPWPKEIGRDGTVHFFDNQQPEFSRLKGERIKPDIVILSTGYKQDFPFLEPSRTKPTRAYGTANQANVRGIWRRDEPTVGFIGFVRPSLGAIPPLAEMQAQLWILNILAPEKIPHPLRATDEEHYRLKLPPDSRIEYGVDHESYVYQLALDMNSAIGLWDVLAIAQKKDVRDGWRLLVVWAFGAHFNTKFRLLGPWQWSGAADMLISEEFWQTITRRPLFFGHFLVSLLPMIIFGPLSLVALLWATVLGSIGCIRDSQERET
;
A
#
# COMPACT_ATOMS: atom_id res chain seq x y z
N MET A 1 29.62 10.39 8.72
CA MET A 1 29.14 10.04 7.36
C MET A 1 28.21 11.14 6.85
N ARG A 2 28.25 11.47 5.56
CA ARG A 2 27.37 12.45 4.90
C ARG A 2 26.37 11.75 3.99
N VAL A 3 25.08 12.09 4.08
CA VAL A 3 24.02 11.41 3.33
C VAL A 3 23.08 12.39 2.63
N ALA A 4 22.87 12.20 1.33
CA ALA A 4 21.88 12.95 0.56
C ALA A 4 20.53 12.25 0.62
N VAL A 5 19.45 12.97 0.90
CA VAL A 5 18.07 12.46 0.78
C VAL A 5 17.36 13.22 -0.34
N ILE A 6 16.88 12.52 -1.37
CA ILE A 6 16.27 13.14 -2.55
C ILE A 6 14.75 12.99 -2.47
N GLY A 7 14.03 14.06 -2.12
CA GLY A 7 12.57 14.13 -2.00
C GLY A 7 12.08 14.34 -0.56
N GLY A 8 11.14 15.26 -0.37
CA GLY A 8 10.50 15.65 0.90
C GLY A 8 9.08 15.10 1.08
N GLY A 9 8.78 13.95 0.46
CA GLY A 9 7.60 13.13 0.78
C GLY A 9 7.82 12.27 2.04
N PRO A 10 6.82 11.49 2.47
CA PRO A 10 6.90 10.71 3.71
C PRO A 10 8.15 9.81 3.79
N SER A 11 8.53 9.15 2.70
CA SER A 11 9.74 8.32 2.63
C SER A 11 11.03 9.11 2.92
N GLY A 12 11.14 10.33 2.40
CA GLY A 12 12.30 11.19 2.63
C GLY A 12 12.35 11.74 4.04
N LEU A 13 11.19 12.19 4.56
CA LEU A 13 11.09 12.73 5.90
C LEU A 13 11.46 11.69 6.97
N VAL A 14 10.95 10.48 6.85
CA VAL A 14 11.27 9.41 7.80
C VAL A 14 12.72 8.96 7.68
N THR A 15 13.27 8.89 6.46
CA THR A 15 14.68 8.58 6.24
C THR A 15 15.58 9.64 6.88
N LEU A 16 15.28 10.92 6.68
CA LEU A 16 16.02 12.02 7.29
C LEU A 16 15.98 11.93 8.81
N LYS A 17 14.81 11.69 9.40
CA LYS A 17 14.64 11.52 10.85
C LYS A 17 15.55 10.41 11.39
N TYR A 18 15.55 9.23 10.75
CA TYR A 18 16.39 8.12 11.22
C TYR A 18 17.88 8.38 11.04
N LEU A 19 18.30 9.08 9.98
CA LEU A 19 19.70 9.46 9.77
C LEU A 19 20.19 10.40 10.87
N ILE A 20 19.46 11.49 11.16
CA ILE A 20 19.91 12.49 12.14
C ILE A 20 19.87 11.97 13.59
N GLN A 21 19.03 10.95 13.86
CA GLN A 21 18.93 10.31 15.18
C GLN A 21 19.76 9.03 15.31
N ALA A 22 20.47 8.62 14.25
CA ALA A 22 21.16 7.32 14.20
C ALA A 22 22.16 7.15 15.34
N SER A 23 22.97 8.17 15.64
CA SER A 23 23.99 8.10 16.70
C SER A 23 23.40 7.84 18.08
N ALA A 24 22.18 8.33 18.34
CA ALA A 24 21.47 8.10 19.60
C ALA A 24 20.83 6.69 19.69
N SER A 25 20.58 6.04 18.55
CA SER A 25 19.89 4.73 18.51
C SER A 25 20.86 3.55 18.33
N ILE A 26 21.83 3.67 17.41
CA ILE A 26 22.64 2.54 16.95
C ILE A 26 24.14 2.66 17.24
N SER A 27 24.56 3.55 18.14
CA SER A 27 25.96 3.69 18.58
C SER A 27 26.94 3.93 17.42
N CYS A 28 26.58 4.84 16.52
CA CYS A 28 27.43 5.27 15.39
C CYS A 28 27.82 6.75 15.53
N GLU A 29 28.78 7.20 14.72
CA GLU A 29 29.11 8.63 14.62
C GLU A 29 27.91 9.44 14.08
N PRO A 30 27.78 10.73 14.47
CA PRO A 30 26.76 11.61 13.93
C PRO A 30 26.77 11.67 12.39
N VAL A 31 25.58 11.67 11.81
CA VAL A 31 25.38 11.71 10.36
C VAL A 31 25.02 13.13 9.92
N GLU A 32 25.76 13.68 8.97
CA GLU A 32 25.39 14.93 8.29
C GLU A 32 24.45 14.59 7.12
N ALA A 33 23.14 14.72 7.35
CA ALA A 33 22.13 14.49 6.32
C ALA A 33 21.57 15.80 5.76
N ILE A 34 21.39 15.87 4.44
CA ILE A 34 20.67 16.96 3.77
C ILE A 34 19.59 16.39 2.87
N LEU A 35 18.35 16.83 3.07
CA LEU A 35 17.22 16.51 2.21
C LEU A 35 16.99 17.61 1.17
N PHE A 36 16.87 17.22 -0.10
CA PHE A 36 16.58 18.11 -1.22
C PHE A 36 15.14 17.90 -1.71
N GLU A 37 14.29 18.91 -1.59
CA GLU A 37 12.89 18.90 -2.05
C GLU A 37 12.70 19.98 -3.12
N TYR A 38 12.19 19.60 -4.29
CA TYR A 38 12.04 20.52 -5.41
C TYR A 38 10.81 21.43 -5.28
N GLN A 39 9.85 21.10 -4.43
CA GLN A 39 8.67 21.91 -4.13
C GLN A 39 8.92 22.91 -2.99
N THR A 40 7.99 23.85 -2.83
CA THR A 40 8.01 24.86 -1.77
C THR A 40 7.70 24.29 -0.39
N GLN A 41 7.05 23.13 -0.33
CA GLN A 41 6.62 22.48 0.92
C GLN A 41 6.84 20.97 0.87
N VAL A 42 6.84 20.36 2.06
CA VAL A 42 6.91 18.91 2.25
C VAL A 42 5.58 18.22 1.93
N GLY A 43 5.60 16.90 1.85
CA GLY A 43 4.41 16.06 1.65
C GLY A 43 4.37 15.39 0.28
N GLY A 44 5.20 15.82 -0.67
CA GLY A 44 5.36 15.19 -1.98
C GLY A 44 4.03 15.06 -2.74
N THR A 45 3.69 13.84 -3.17
CA THR A 45 2.43 13.56 -3.90
C THR A 45 1.18 14.00 -3.14
N PHE A 46 1.16 13.87 -1.81
CA PHE A 46 -0.02 14.24 -1.01
C PHE A 46 -0.28 15.76 -1.01
N ALA A 47 0.77 16.57 -1.13
CA ALA A 47 0.66 18.01 -1.30
C ALA A 47 0.37 18.42 -2.75
N ALA A 48 1.09 17.80 -3.71
CA ALA A 48 1.09 18.26 -5.10
C ALA A 48 -0.06 17.74 -5.96
N ARG A 49 -0.54 16.52 -5.67
CA ARG A 49 -1.45 15.74 -6.53
C ARG A 49 -2.75 15.40 -5.81
N SER A 50 -3.09 16.16 -4.77
CA SER A 50 -4.41 16.13 -4.14
C SER A 50 -5.48 16.76 -5.05
N TYR A 51 -6.72 16.37 -4.79
CA TYR A 51 -7.96 16.81 -5.41
C TYR A 51 -9.07 16.89 -4.36
N GLU A 52 -10.18 17.53 -4.70
CA GLU A 52 -11.38 17.67 -3.86
C GLU A 52 -11.84 16.32 -3.31
N ASP A 53 -12.14 16.28 -2.01
CA ASP A 53 -12.50 15.08 -1.23
C ASP A 53 -11.46 13.95 -1.22
N ALA A 54 -10.20 14.22 -1.60
CA ALA A 54 -9.14 13.22 -1.53
C ALA A 54 -8.84 12.83 -0.08
N GLU A 55 -9.07 11.55 0.21
CA GLU A 55 -8.88 10.90 1.50
C GLU A 55 -7.96 9.70 1.34
N LEU A 56 -7.11 9.44 2.34
CA LEU A 56 -6.28 8.24 2.35
C LEU A 56 -7.11 6.97 2.28
N VAL A 57 -6.61 5.97 1.56
CA VAL A 57 -7.25 4.64 1.45
C VAL A 57 -6.82 3.70 2.58
N SER A 58 -5.76 4.05 3.29
CA SER A 58 -5.27 3.36 4.47
C SER A 58 -5.60 4.15 5.74
N SER A 59 -5.84 3.44 6.83
CA SER A 59 -6.18 4.06 8.11
C SER A 59 -4.98 4.80 8.73
N LYS A 60 -5.26 5.74 9.64
CA LYS A 60 -4.22 6.45 10.40
C LYS A 60 -3.45 5.48 11.28
N GLN A 61 -4.11 4.47 11.84
CA GLN A 61 -3.51 3.42 12.69
C GLN A 61 -2.33 2.76 11.97
N LEU A 62 -2.45 2.51 10.67
CA LEU A 62 -1.39 1.97 9.83
C LEU A 62 -0.44 3.05 9.26
N THR A 63 -0.98 4.18 8.79
CA THR A 63 -0.23 5.09 7.89
C THR A 63 0.73 6.04 8.61
N THR A 64 0.41 6.46 9.83
CA THR A 64 1.31 7.36 10.59
C THR A 64 2.47 6.58 11.19
N PHE A 65 3.63 7.22 11.29
CA PHE A 65 4.89 6.61 11.71
C PHE A 65 4.85 6.07 13.14
N SER A 66 5.76 5.13 13.40
CA SER A 66 5.77 4.30 14.61
C SER A 66 5.84 5.07 15.94
N ASP A 67 6.42 6.27 15.92
CA ASP A 67 6.72 7.10 17.09
C ASP A 67 6.05 8.48 17.06
N PHE A 68 5.09 8.70 16.16
CA PHE A 68 4.35 9.96 16.08
C PHE A 68 2.95 9.77 15.47
N ARG A 69 1.91 10.03 16.26
CA ARG A 69 0.50 9.82 15.89
C ARG A 69 -0.20 11.12 15.52
N HIS A 70 -1.30 11.00 14.78
CA HIS A 70 -2.19 12.11 14.48
C HIS A 70 -3.40 12.13 15.43
N SER A 71 -3.81 13.31 15.88
CA SER A 71 -4.80 13.49 16.94
C SER A 71 -6.26 13.39 16.52
N GLU A 72 -6.56 13.36 15.22
CA GLU A 72 -7.94 13.29 14.71
C GLU A 72 -8.69 12.04 15.19
N HIS A 73 -9.99 12.18 15.46
CA HIS A 73 -10.82 11.07 15.91
C HIS A 73 -11.20 10.07 14.80
N GLY A 74 -11.23 10.52 13.54
CA GLY A 74 -11.52 9.65 12.39
C GLY A 74 -10.39 8.66 12.07
N ASP A 75 -10.73 7.52 11.47
CA ASP A 75 -9.71 6.52 11.08
C ASP A 75 -9.01 6.85 9.76
N PHE A 76 -9.60 7.65 8.88
CA PHE A 76 -9.04 8.01 7.58
C PHE A 76 -8.83 9.51 7.51
N LEU A 77 -7.63 9.93 7.10
CA LEU A 77 -7.27 11.33 7.01
C LEU A 77 -7.56 11.85 5.62
N THR A 78 -7.99 13.11 5.53
CA THR A 78 -7.89 13.83 4.26
C THR A 78 -6.42 13.97 3.87
N THR A 79 -6.16 14.16 2.58
CA THR A 79 -4.79 14.44 2.11
C THR A 79 -4.20 15.68 2.76
N GLU A 80 -5.03 16.71 3.04
CA GLU A 80 -4.62 17.92 3.74
C GLU A 80 -4.20 17.63 5.19
N GLN A 81 -5.04 16.91 5.96
CA GLN A 81 -4.72 16.48 7.33
C GLN A 81 -3.42 15.67 7.37
N TYR A 82 -3.19 14.82 6.37
CA TYR A 82 -1.95 14.05 6.29
C TYR A 82 -0.71 14.94 6.01
N VAL A 83 -0.83 15.97 5.16
CA VAL A 83 0.25 16.93 4.95
C VAL A 83 0.53 17.74 6.23
N GLN A 84 -0.50 18.15 6.96
CA GLN A 84 -0.36 18.81 8.27
C GLN A 84 0.34 17.90 9.28
N TYR A 85 -0.01 16.60 9.31
CA TYR A 85 0.69 15.60 10.10
C TYR A 85 2.19 15.52 9.75
N LEU A 86 2.55 15.51 8.46
CA LEU A 86 3.95 15.47 8.04
C LEU A 86 4.72 16.76 8.40
N GLN A 87 4.07 17.92 8.32
CA GLN A 87 4.65 19.19 8.78
C GLN A 87 4.87 19.17 10.30
N ALA A 88 3.89 18.69 11.07
CA ALA A 88 4.02 18.52 12.52
C ALA A 88 5.13 17.52 12.88
N TYR A 89 5.29 16.43 12.11
CA TYR A 89 6.38 15.47 12.25
C TYR A 89 7.74 16.15 12.05
N CYS A 90 7.89 16.99 11.01
CA CYS A 90 9.12 17.75 10.76
C CYS A 90 9.46 18.69 11.92
N THR A 91 8.46 19.37 12.49
CA THR A 91 8.65 20.27 13.63
C THR A 91 9.00 19.49 14.90
N HIS A 92 8.28 18.41 15.20
CA HIS A 92 8.49 17.58 16.39
C HIS A 92 9.91 16.99 16.42
N PHE A 93 10.38 16.43 15.30
CA PHE A 93 11.71 15.84 15.19
C PHE A 93 12.79 16.82 14.73
N LYS A 94 12.50 18.12 14.65
CA LYS A 94 13.43 19.19 14.27
C LYS A 94 14.14 18.93 12.93
N LEU A 95 13.40 18.49 11.93
CA LEU A 95 13.95 18.13 10.61
C LEU A 95 14.31 19.35 9.75
N TRP A 96 13.60 20.47 9.92
CA TRP A 96 13.71 21.65 9.05
C TRP A 96 15.14 22.16 8.79
N PRO A 97 16.06 22.23 9.78
CA PRO A 97 17.44 22.68 9.55
C PRO A 97 18.25 21.78 8.60
N HIS A 98 17.81 20.53 8.40
CA HIS A 98 18.47 19.54 7.55
C HIS A 98 17.82 19.42 6.17
N MET A 99 16.98 20.39 5.79
CA MET A 99 16.18 20.36 4.57
C MET A 99 16.44 21.58 3.70
N ARG A 100 16.42 21.36 2.38
CA ARG A 100 16.47 22.39 1.35
C ARG A 100 15.26 22.23 0.44
N VAL A 101 14.21 22.99 0.74
CA VAL A 101 13.04 23.12 -0.14
C VAL A 101 13.38 23.99 -1.36
N ASN A 102 12.50 24.04 -2.37
CA ASN A 102 12.74 24.76 -3.63
C ASN A 102 14.08 24.41 -4.30
N THR A 103 14.54 23.18 -4.11
CA THR A 103 15.86 22.72 -4.51
C THR A 103 15.75 21.45 -5.33
N ARG A 104 15.96 21.57 -6.64
CA ARG A 104 15.89 20.44 -7.57
C ARG A 104 17.27 19.80 -7.71
N VAL A 105 17.35 18.50 -7.46
CA VAL A 105 18.51 17.68 -7.85
C VAL A 105 18.48 17.49 -9.36
N LEU A 106 19.58 17.84 -10.03
CA LEU A 106 19.76 17.75 -11.47
C LEU A 106 20.48 16.46 -11.86
N SER A 107 21.51 16.08 -11.10
CA SER A 107 22.24 14.83 -11.31
C SER A 107 22.93 14.33 -10.04
N VAL A 108 23.19 13.04 -10.02
CA VAL A 108 24.02 12.33 -9.05
C VAL A 108 25.11 11.65 -9.85
N THR A 109 26.36 11.98 -9.57
CA THR A 109 27.53 11.40 -10.26
C THR A 109 28.49 10.81 -9.25
N ARG A 110 29.42 9.96 -9.69
CA ARG A 110 30.47 9.42 -8.82
C ARG A 110 31.68 10.33 -8.80
N GLY A 111 32.21 10.59 -7.61
CA GLY A 111 33.54 11.17 -7.42
C GLY A 111 34.64 10.15 -7.70
N ALA A 112 35.85 10.64 -7.99
CA ALA A 112 37.03 9.78 -8.23
C ALA A 112 37.45 8.96 -6.99
N ASP A 113 37.05 9.41 -5.80
CA ASP A 113 37.27 8.80 -4.48
C ASP A 113 36.16 7.80 -4.09
N GLY A 114 35.20 7.52 -4.98
CA GLY A 114 34.05 6.66 -4.68
C GLY A 114 32.89 7.38 -4.00
N SER A 115 33.03 8.66 -3.65
CA SER A 115 31.92 9.48 -3.12
C SER A 115 30.84 9.75 -4.17
N HIS A 116 29.70 10.27 -3.73
CA HIS A 116 28.62 10.74 -4.59
C HIS A 116 28.63 12.27 -4.66
N ILE A 117 28.40 12.83 -5.85
CA ILE A 117 28.32 14.28 -6.08
C ILE A 117 26.89 14.61 -6.52
N ILE A 118 26.16 15.30 -5.65
CA ILE A 118 24.82 15.81 -5.92
C ILE A 118 24.94 17.18 -6.58
N THR A 119 24.54 17.28 -7.84
CA THR A 119 24.37 18.57 -8.52
C THR A 119 22.93 19.01 -8.34
N TYR A 120 22.70 20.16 -7.75
CA TYR A 120 21.35 20.69 -7.48
C TYR A 120 21.26 22.17 -7.83
N LYS A 121 20.03 22.65 -8.02
CA LYS A 121 19.73 24.05 -8.28
C LYS A 121 18.61 24.51 -7.37
N THR A 122 18.86 25.61 -6.66
CA THR A 122 17.81 26.36 -5.96
C THR A 122 17.17 27.36 -6.91
N ASN A 123 15.94 27.80 -6.64
CA ASN A 123 15.29 28.82 -7.48
C ASN A 123 16.06 30.15 -7.56
N GLU A 124 16.83 30.47 -6.52
CA GLU A 124 17.60 31.73 -6.40
C GLU A 124 19.00 31.65 -7.02
N ALA A 125 19.58 30.45 -7.13
CA ALA A 125 20.94 30.27 -7.62
C ALA A 125 21.02 30.40 -9.15
N ARG A 126 21.90 31.30 -9.63
CA ARG A 126 22.20 31.46 -11.06
C ARG A 126 22.83 30.20 -11.67
N PHE A 127 23.72 29.54 -10.93
CA PHE A 127 24.44 28.34 -11.36
C PHE A 127 24.11 27.13 -10.48
N PRO A 128 24.18 25.89 -11.00
CA PRO A 128 24.08 24.69 -10.18
C PRO A 128 25.16 24.65 -9.10
N CYS A 129 24.80 24.14 -7.93
CA CYS A 129 25.71 23.88 -6.83
C CYS A 129 25.99 22.38 -6.73
N GLU A 130 27.14 22.03 -6.14
CA GLU A 130 27.51 20.64 -5.86
C GLU A 130 27.53 20.38 -4.36
N TRP A 131 27.22 19.15 -3.97
CA TRP A 131 27.38 18.66 -2.59
C TRP A 131 27.87 17.22 -2.63
N ARG A 132 29.00 16.94 -1.96
CA ARG A 132 29.63 15.62 -1.92
C ARG A 132 29.14 14.84 -0.70
N CYS A 133 28.81 13.57 -0.89
CA CYS A 133 28.33 12.70 0.19
C CYS A 133 28.78 11.25 0.03
N ASP A 134 28.67 10.48 1.11
CA ASP A 134 29.10 9.09 1.19
C ASP A 134 27.98 8.12 0.78
N ALA A 135 26.72 8.53 0.95
CA ALA A 135 25.54 7.74 0.57
C ALA A 135 24.39 8.61 0.05
N VAL A 136 23.46 7.99 -0.68
CA VAL A 136 22.29 8.64 -1.28
C VAL A 136 21.03 7.81 -1.01
N ALA A 137 20.05 8.41 -0.33
CA ALA A 137 18.69 7.91 -0.25
C ALA A 137 17.82 8.55 -1.34
N VAL A 138 17.40 7.74 -2.30
CA VAL A 138 16.41 8.11 -3.32
C VAL A 138 15.02 7.94 -2.71
N CYS A 139 14.32 9.05 -2.52
CA CYS A 139 12.98 9.14 -1.92
C CYS A 139 12.01 9.94 -2.80
N SER A 140 12.27 10.00 -4.11
CA SER A 140 11.54 10.83 -5.09
C SER A 140 10.10 10.37 -5.34
N GLY A 141 9.76 9.14 -4.93
CA GLY A 141 8.41 8.58 -4.97
C GLY A 141 7.99 7.99 -6.32
N LEU A 142 6.87 7.26 -6.30
CA LEU A 142 6.34 6.47 -7.41
C LEU A 142 5.40 7.23 -8.35
N HIS A 143 4.93 8.40 -7.94
CA HIS A 143 3.78 9.08 -8.53
C HIS A 143 4.13 10.47 -9.04
N VAL A 144 5.21 10.59 -9.81
CA VAL A 144 5.71 11.88 -10.30
C VAL A 144 5.42 12.09 -11.78
N THR A 145 5.98 11.25 -12.66
CA THR A 145 5.83 11.35 -14.11
C THR A 145 4.54 10.67 -14.57
N PRO A 146 3.57 11.40 -15.16
CA PRO A 146 2.35 10.81 -15.70
C PRO A 146 2.62 9.72 -16.75
N ASN A 147 1.90 8.60 -16.66
CA ASN A 147 1.95 7.56 -17.67
C ASN A 147 0.85 7.80 -18.71
N ILE A 148 1.16 8.51 -19.81
CA ILE A 148 0.20 8.83 -20.87
C ILE A 148 0.22 7.72 -21.94
N PRO A 149 -0.86 6.93 -22.11
CA PRO A 149 -0.94 5.94 -23.18
C PRO A 149 -1.15 6.63 -24.54
N ASN A 150 -0.64 6.01 -25.60
CA ASN A 150 -0.94 6.43 -26.96
C ASN A 150 -2.30 5.85 -27.40
N ILE A 151 -3.37 6.65 -27.27
CA ILE A 151 -4.70 6.34 -27.78
C ILE A 151 -4.93 7.23 -29.01
N LYS A 152 -5.14 6.62 -30.18
CA LYS A 152 -5.29 7.35 -31.44
C LYS A 152 -6.51 8.27 -31.41
N GLY A 153 -6.38 9.50 -31.90
CA GLY A 153 -7.48 10.45 -32.01
C GLY A 153 -7.84 11.18 -30.71
N MET A 154 -6.96 11.15 -29.69
CA MET A 154 -7.17 11.89 -28.45
C MET A 154 -7.37 13.41 -28.68
N GLU A 155 -6.76 13.94 -29.74
CA GLU A 155 -6.91 15.31 -30.24
C GLU A 155 -8.33 15.65 -30.72
N ASN A 156 -9.17 14.65 -30.99
CA ASN A 156 -10.57 14.84 -31.39
C ASN A 156 -11.49 15.08 -30.16
N VAL A 157 -10.96 14.99 -28.94
CA VAL A 157 -11.70 15.26 -27.70
C VAL A 157 -11.50 16.74 -27.33
N PRO A 158 -12.57 17.48 -26.97
CA PRO A 158 -12.46 18.89 -26.61
C PRO A 158 -11.46 19.17 -25.47
N LEU A 159 -11.40 18.29 -24.47
CA LEU A 159 -10.45 18.39 -23.35
C LEU A 159 -9.95 17.01 -22.93
N ALA A 160 -8.64 16.80 -22.98
CA ALA A 160 -8.00 15.57 -22.48
C ALA A 160 -6.81 15.91 -21.57
N PHE A 161 -6.77 15.35 -20.36
CA PHE A 161 -5.66 15.57 -19.43
C PHE A 161 -5.46 14.39 -18.48
N HIS A 162 -4.29 14.30 -17.86
CA HIS A 162 -3.99 13.27 -16.87
C HIS A 162 -4.57 13.61 -15.50
N SER A 163 -4.90 12.61 -14.69
CA SER A 163 -5.49 12.78 -13.35
C SER A 163 -4.64 13.65 -12.41
N SER A 164 -3.34 13.78 -12.65
CA SER A 164 -2.45 14.72 -11.94
C SER A 164 -2.87 16.20 -12.07
N GLY A 165 -3.59 16.55 -13.14
CA GLY A 165 -4.17 17.88 -13.37
C GLY A 165 -5.61 18.03 -12.87
N PHE A 166 -6.23 16.98 -12.33
CA PHE A 166 -7.55 17.06 -11.72
C PHE A 166 -7.44 17.62 -10.30
N LYS A 167 -8.31 18.57 -9.95
CA LYS A 167 -8.31 19.29 -8.68
C LYS A 167 -9.71 19.40 -8.07
N SER A 168 -10.75 19.60 -8.87
CA SER A 168 -12.11 19.77 -8.32
C SER A 168 -13.20 19.41 -9.32
N ARG A 169 -14.42 19.18 -8.81
CA ARG A 169 -15.64 18.93 -9.58
C ARG A 169 -15.94 20.02 -10.60
N LYS A 170 -15.49 21.25 -10.36
CA LYS A 170 -15.63 22.38 -11.31
C LYS A 170 -15.07 22.06 -12.70
N GLN A 171 -14.04 21.22 -12.78
CA GLN A 171 -13.45 20.80 -14.05
C GLN A 171 -14.35 19.88 -14.88
N PHE A 172 -15.40 19.29 -14.31
CA PHE A 172 -16.36 18.50 -15.08
C PHE A 172 -17.35 19.36 -15.90
N GLY A 173 -17.58 20.61 -15.48
CA GLY A 173 -18.66 21.42 -16.05
C GLY A 173 -20.06 20.83 -15.80
N THR A 174 -21.04 21.32 -16.57
CA THR A 174 -22.45 20.90 -16.50
C THR A 174 -22.86 20.24 -17.81
N ASP A 175 -23.69 19.19 -17.71
CA ASP A 175 -24.22 18.42 -18.86
C ASP A 175 -23.13 17.88 -19.80
N LYS A 176 -21.96 17.55 -19.22
CA LYS A 176 -20.82 16.98 -19.95
C LYS A 176 -20.76 15.46 -19.87
N THR A 177 -20.29 14.84 -20.95
CA THR A 177 -19.93 13.42 -20.99
C THR A 177 -18.46 13.26 -20.58
N ILE A 178 -18.23 12.61 -19.45
CA ILE A 178 -16.89 12.43 -18.86
C ILE A 178 -16.44 10.98 -19.09
N MET A 179 -15.26 10.79 -19.68
CA MET A 179 -14.64 9.47 -19.80
C MET A 179 -13.36 9.41 -18.97
N VAL A 180 -13.36 8.59 -17.92
CA VAL A 180 -12.20 8.33 -17.08
C VAL A 180 -11.50 7.07 -17.58
N VAL A 181 -10.26 7.19 -18.04
CA VAL A 181 -9.48 6.07 -18.58
C VAL A 181 -8.56 5.51 -17.49
N GLY A 182 -8.87 4.31 -16.99
CA GLY A 182 -8.12 3.64 -15.93
C GLY A 182 -8.95 3.44 -14.67
N SER A 183 -8.98 2.21 -14.17
CA SER A 183 -9.82 1.74 -13.06
C SER A 183 -9.07 1.56 -11.74
N GLY A 184 -7.92 2.24 -11.57
CA GLY A 184 -7.21 2.34 -10.29
C GLY A 184 -7.96 3.20 -9.27
N GLU A 185 -7.37 3.40 -8.10
CA GLU A 185 -7.99 4.12 -6.98
C GLU A 185 -8.41 5.55 -7.40
N THR A 186 -7.49 6.31 -8.00
CA THR A 186 -7.77 7.68 -8.50
C THR A 186 -8.86 7.70 -9.57
N GLY A 187 -8.89 6.71 -10.47
CA GLY A 187 -9.91 6.64 -11.53
C GLY A 187 -11.30 6.37 -10.97
N ALA A 188 -11.39 5.48 -9.98
CA ALA A 188 -12.65 5.19 -9.30
C ALA A 188 -13.16 6.38 -8.48
N ASP A 189 -12.29 7.11 -7.78
CA ASP A 189 -12.66 8.34 -7.07
C ASP A 189 -13.15 9.41 -8.05
N ILE A 190 -12.39 9.72 -9.11
CA ILE A 190 -12.79 10.75 -10.10
C ILE A 190 -14.12 10.36 -10.77
N ALA A 191 -14.33 9.09 -11.10
CA ALA A 191 -15.60 8.62 -11.66
C ALA A 191 -16.77 8.80 -10.68
N TYR A 192 -16.56 8.57 -9.38
CA TYR A 192 -17.56 8.87 -8.34
C TYR A 192 -17.85 10.37 -8.23
N LEU A 193 -16.81 11.21 -8.20
CA LEU A 193 -16.95 12.68 -8.17
C LEU A 193 -17.73 13.18 -9.39
N ALA A 194 -17.47 12.60 -10.57
CA ALA A 194 -18.19 12.94 -11.81
C ALA A 194 -19.65 12.46 -11.77
N ALA A 195 -19.91 11.26 -11.24
CA ALA A 195 -21.26 10.69 -11.15
C ALA A 195 -22.19 11.50 -10.22
N THR A 196 -21.60 12.06 -9.16
CA THR A 196 -22.25 12.92 -8.16
C THR A 196 -22.25 14.41 -8.53
N SER A 197 -21.70 14.76 -9.69
CA SER A 197 -21.75 16.12 -10.28
C SER A 197 -22.86 16.20 -11.33
N PRO A 198 -23.29 17.41 -11.77
CA PRO A 198 -24.32 17.60 -12.80
C PRO A 198 -23.82 17.26 -14.22
N THR A 199 -23.21 16.08 -14.38
CA THR A 199 -22.70 15.55 -15.65
C THR A 199 -23.79 14.80 -16.39
N LYS A 200 -23.73 14.78 -17.73
CA LYS A 200 -24.67 14.07 -18.59
C LYS A 200 -24.51 12.56 -18.49
N ARG A 201 -23.26 12.10 -18.58
CA ARG A 201 -22.88 10.69 -18.60
C ARG A 201 -21.44 10.53 -18.13
N VAL A 202 -21.16 9.44 -17.44
CA VAL A 202 -19.81 9.12 -16.94
C VAL A 202 -19.44 7.72 -17.40
N LEU A 203 -18.24 7.58 -17.96
CA LEU A 203 -17.64 6.31 -18.34
C LEU A 203 -16.40 6.05 -17.49
N LEU A 204 -16.23 4.81 -17.03
CA LEU A 204 -15.02 4.34 -16.36
C LEU A 204 -14.42 3.19 -17.17
N CYS A 205 -13.29 3.45 -17.84
CA CYS A 205 -12.63 2.46 -18.67
C CYS A 205 -11.63 1.61 -17.88
N HIS A 206 -11.58 0.31 -18.17
CA HIS A 206 -10.57 -0.61 -17.64
C HIS A 206 -9.89 -1.43 -18.73
N ARG A 207 -8.74 -2.02 -18.42
CA ARG A 207 -8.03 -2.94 -19.33
C ARG A 207 -8.39 -4.40 -19.09
N ASP A 208 -8.37 -4.83 -17.83
CA ASP A 208 -8.54 -6.25 -17.44
C ASP A 208 -9.23 -6.36 -16.06
N GLY A 209 -10.40 -5.71 -15.97
CA GLY A 209 -11.20 -5.60 -14.76
C GLY A 209 -10.55 -4.82 -13.62
N LEU A 210 -11.18 -4.93 -12.46
CA LEU A 210 -10.77 -4.38 -11.17
C LEU A 210 -11.40 -5.21 -10.04
N HIS A 211 -10.86 -5.12 -8.83
CA HIS A 211 -11.42 -5.79 -7.65
C HIS A 211 -11.57 -4.76 -6.53
N PHE A 212 -12.82 -4.37 -6.24
CA PHE A 212 -13.10 -3.45 -5.14
C PHE A 212 -13.01 -4.15 -3.79
N ALA A 213 -12.31 -3.52 -2.86
CA ALA A 213 -12.28 -3.88 -1.45
C ALA A 213 -12.80 -2.71 -0.60
N PRO A 214 -13.54 -2.97 0.48
CA PRO A 214 -14.00 -1.90 1.35
C PRO A 214 -12.86 -1.38 2.21
N LYS A 215 -12.85 -0.06 2.49
CA LYS A 215 -11.90 0.56 3.42
C LYS A 215 -12.09 0.03 4.85
N ARG A 216 -13.34 -0.22 5.22
CA ARG A 216 -13.76 -0.75 6.51
C ARG A 216 -14.25 -2.18 6.36
N ASN A 217 -14.14 -2.97 7.42
CA ASN A 217 -14.87 -4.23 7.47
C ASN A 217 -16.34 -3.94 7.17
N PRO A 218 -16.94 -4.67 6.23
CA PRO A 218 -18.20 -4.26 5.63
C PRO A 218 -19.42 -4.36 6.55
N GLY A 219 -19.22 -4.76 7.81
CA GLY A 219 -20.22 -4.82 8.86
C GLY A 219 -21.56 -5.31 8.34
N PRO A 220 -21.61 -6.47 7.65
CA PRO A 220 -22.83 -6.88 7.00
C PRO A 220 -23.91 -7.06 8.06
N VAL A 221 -25.12 -6.61 7.75
CA VAL A 221 -26.24 -6.74 8.69
C VAL A 221 -26.58 -8.21 8.79
N LEU A 222 -26.53 -8.75 10.01
CA LEU A 222 -26.97 -10.11 10.31
C LEU A 222 -28.46 -10.13 10.56
N PHE A 223 -29.16 -11.02 9.86
CA PHE A 223 -30.62 -11.19 9.85
C PHE A 223 -31.39 -9.89 9.55
N PRO A 224 -31.12 -9.22 8.41
CA PRO A 224 -31.88 -8.03 8.00
C PRO A 224 -33.37 -8.31 7.82
N ILE A 225 -33.76 -9.58 7.58
CA ILE A 225 -35.18 -9.99 7.55
C ILE A 225 -35.92 -9.72 8.86
N LEU A 226 -35.20 -9.61 9.98
CA LEU A 226 -35.75 -9.22 11.29
C LEU A 226 -35.83 -7.70 11.48
N GLY A 227 -35.71 -6.91 10.41
CA GLY A 227 -35.75 -5.44 10.46
C GLY A 227 -34.47 -4.78 10.99
N ARG A 228 -33.39 -5.55 11.18
CA ARG A 228 -32.09 -5.03 11.61
C ARG A 228 -31.51 -4.08 10.55
N LYS A 229 -30.91 -2.99 11.00
CA LYS A 229 -30.29 -1.95 10.15
C LYS A 229 -28.83 -1.74 10.58
N PRO A 230 -27.98 -1.20 9.69
CA PRO A 230 -26.64 -0.76 10.07
C PRO A 230 -26.74 0.33 11.14
N ASP A 231 -25.87 0.29 12.14
CA ASP A 231 -25.70 1.39 13.08
C ASP A 231 -24.65 2.38 12.53
N PRO A 232 -25.04 3.62 12.16
CA PRO A 232 -24.09 4.63 11.72
C PRO A 232 -23.06 5.03 12.79
N LYS A 233 -23.36 4.78 14.07
CA LYS A 233 -22.50 5.13 15.22
C LYS A 233 -21.43 4.07 15.52
N GLU A 234 -21.51 2.90 14.91
CA GLU A 234 -20.50 1.83 15.04
C GLU A 234 -19.75 1.64 13.72
N PRO A 235 -18.89 2.60 13.31
CA PRO A 235 -18.13 2.45 12.08
C PRO A 235 -17.19 1.25 12.23
N GLY A 236 -17.46 0.20 11.43
CA GLY A 236 -16.65 -1.00 11.38
C GLY A 236 -15.15 -0.68 11.26
N ILE A 237 -14.31 -1.49 11.89
CA ILE A 237 -12.87 -1.29 11.92
C ILE A 237 -12.26 -1.22 10.51
N PRO A 238 -11.25 -0.36 10.24
CA PRO A 238 -10.53 -0.39 8.97
C PRO A 238 -9.96 -1.78 8.67
N ILE A 239 -10.08 -2.23 7.42
CA ILE A 239 -9.71 -3.60 7.04
C ILE A 239 -8.21 -3.84 7.19
N ASP A 240 -7.40 -2.81 6.99
CA ASP A 240 -5.94 -2.87 7.03
C ASP A 240 -5.33 -3.05 8.42
N VAL A 241 -6.12 -2.86 9.48
CA VAL A 241 -5.71 -3.12 10.88
C VAL A 241 -6.55 -4.19 11.55
N SER A 242 -7.43 -4.83 10.78
CA SER A 242 -8.35 -5.86 11.27
C SER A 242 -7.76 -7.27 11.26
N ARG A 243 -6.71 -7.51 10.48
CA ARG A 243 -6.00 -8.79 10.37
C ARG A 243 -5.22 -9.07 11.66
N ALA A 244 -5.30 -10.29 12.17
CA ALA A 244 -4.41 -10.76 13.23
C ALA A 244 -3.12 -11.28 12.62
N ASN A 245 -1.99 -11.06 13.28
CA ASN A 245 -0.68 -11.46 12.78
C ASN A 245 -0.23 -12.84 13.28
N MET A 246 -0.63 -13.22 14.50
CA MET A 246 -0.15 -14.44 15.13
C MET A 246 -0.62 -15.67 14.34
N PHE A 247 0.30 -16.58 14.03
CA PHE A 247 0.13 -17.75 13.15
C PHE A 247 -0.36 -17.44 11.73
N ASP A 248 -0.36 -16.20 11.32
CA ASP A 248 -0.71 -15.79 9.96
C ASP A 248 0.50 -15.15 9.25
N THR A 249 1.32 -14.42 9.99
CA THR A 249 2.65 -13.95 9.55
C THR A 249 3.71 -14.21 10.62
N THR A 250 3.37 -14.00 11.89
CA THR A 250 4.22 -14.32 13.05
C THR A 250 4.12 -15.80 13.40
N TYR A 251 5.23 -16.45 13.73
CA TYR A 251 5.28 -17.88 14.09
C TYR A 251 4.73 -18.85 13.02
N VAL A 252 4.69 -18.44 11.75
CA VAL A 252 4.41 -19.34 10.64
C VAL A 252 5.70 -20.05 10.24
N HIS A 253 5.68 -21.39 10.25
CA HIS A 253 6.87 -22.18 9.91
C HIS A 253 7.32 -21.91 8.45
N PRO A 254 8.63 -21.82 8.14
CA PRO A 254 9.12 -21.52 6.79
C PRO A 254 8.56 -22.42 5.68
N LEU A 255 8.31 -23.70 5.96
CA LEU A 255 7.68 -24.62 5.00
C LEU A 255 6.27 -24.16 4.58
N LEU A 256 5.47 -23.67 5.52
CA LEU A 256 4.13 -23.15 5.23
C LEU A 256 4.22 -21.75 4.61
N ARG A 257 5.05 -20.88 5.18
CA ARG A 257 5.29 -19.50 4.73
C ARG A 257 5.71 -19.45 3.26
N ASN A 258 6.62 -20.32 2.85
CA ASN A 258 7.17 -20.34 1.50
C ASN A 258 6.29 -21.14 0.51
N SER A 259 5.20 -21.77 0.99
CA SER A 259 4.23 -22.46 0.14
C SER A 259 3.12 -21.53 -0.34
N MET A 260 2.26 -22.03 -1.23
CA MET A 260 1.04 -21.33 -1.64
C MET A 260 -0.15 -21.55 -0.68
N ALA A 261 0.02 -22.26 0.44
CA ALA A 261 -1.08 -22.64 1.33
C ALA A 261 -1.83 -21.42 1.90
N LEU A 262 -1.11 -20.44 2.48
CA LEU A 262 -1.73 -19.21 3.00
C LEU A 262 -2.42 -18.43 1.89
N TRP A 263 -1.75 -18.30 0.75
CA TRP A 263 -2.29 -17.60 -0.42
C TRP A 263 -3.59 -18.22 -0.95
N HIS A 264 -3.67 -19.56 -1.01
CA HIS A 264 -4.88 -20.28 -1.41
C HIS A 264 -5.98 -20.22 -0.36
N TYR A 265 -5.64 -20.28 0.92
CA TYR A 265 -6.60 -20.05 1.99
C TYR A 265 -7.28 -18.68 1.83
N TYR A 266 -6.50 -17.61 1.69
CA TYR A 266 -7.05 -16.27 1.51
C TYR A 266 -7.82 -16.10 0.20
N HIS A 267 -7.44 -16.82 -0.86
CA HIS A 267 -8.22 -16.84 -2.10
C HIS A 267 -9.66 -17.31 -1.88
N TRP A 268 -9.83 -18.44 -1.20
CA TRP A 268 -11.14 -19.01 -0.91
C TRP A 268 -11.89 -18.20 0.14
N TYR A 269 -11.20 -17.79 1.20
CA TYR A 269 -11.74 -16.97 2.28
C TYR A 269 -12.33 -15.66 1.75
N ILE A 270 -11.57 -14.88 0.97
CA ILE A 270 -12.02 -13.60 0.43
C ILE A 270 -13.25 -13.80 -0.45
N LYS A 271 -13.22 -14.77 -1.38
CA LYS A 271 -14.37 -15.08 -2.24
C LYS A 271 -15.60 -15.46 -1.43
N PHE A 272 -15.44 -16.28 -0.39
CA PHE A 272 -16.51 -16.68 0.50
C PHE A 272 -17.13 -15.47 1.22
N ILE A 273 -16.31 -14.61 1.82
CA ILE A 273 -16.78 -13.41 2.55
C ILE A 273 -17.49 -12.43 1.61
N LEU A 274 -16.95 -12.21 0.40
CA LEU A 274 -17.55 -11.32 -0.59
C LEU A 274 -18.91 -11.86 -1.05
N TRP A 275 -18.99 -13.16 -1.35
CA TRP A 275 -20.25 -13.79 -1.75
C TRP A 275 -21.27 -13.74 -0.62
N LEU A 276 -20.87 -14.10 0.60
CA LEU A 276 -21.74 -14.09 1.77
C LEU A 276 -22.31 -12.69 2.03
N SER A 277 -21.46 -11.66 1.93
CA SER A 277 -21.83 -10.28 2.28
C SER A 277 -22.61 -9.55 1.18
N SER A 278 -22.31 -9.83 -0.10
CA SER A 278 -22.82 -9.03 -1.23
C SER A 278 -23.40 -9.83 -2.40
N GLY A 279 -23.31 -11.16 -2.39
CA GLY A 279 -23.79 -12.03 -3.46
C GLY A 279 -22.84 -12.18 -4.65
N THR A 280 -21.66 -11.58 -4.61
CA THR A 280 -20.69 -11.66 -5.72
C THR A 280 -19.31 -11.99 -5.18
N THR A 281 -18.53 -12.71 -5.97
CA THR A 281 -17.13 -13.05 -5.67
C THR A 281 -16.15 -12.12 -6.37
N ALA A 282 -16.62 -11.21 -7.23
CA ALA A 282 -15.77 -10.36 -8.07
C ALA A 282 -15.11 -9.20 -7.32
N GLY A 283 -15.70 -8.80 -6.20
CA GLY A 283 -15.34 -7.64 -5.38
C GLY A 283 -16.55 -7.26 -4.53
N MET A 284 -16.39 -6.30 -3.62
CA MET A 284 -17.48 -5.95 -2.70
C MET A 284 -18.62 -5.26 -3.43
N ASP A 285 -19.77 -5.96 -3.49
CA ASP A 285 -20.97 -5.50 -4.19
C ASP A 285 -20.74 -5.12 -5.67
N GLN A 286 -19.74 -5.79 -6.27
CA GLN A 286 -19.28 -5.59 -7.62
C GLN A 286 -19.92 -6.61 -8.57
N TRP A 287 -20.81 -6.14 -9.44
CA TRP A 287 -21.58 -6.98 -10.37
C TRP A 287 -21.06 -6.96 -11.82
N ILE A 288 -20.01 -6.17 -12.09
CA ILE A 288 -19.40 -6.01 -13.40
C ILE A 288 -17.90 -5.71 -13.27
N GLY A 289 -17.12 -5.86 -14.36
CA GLY A 289 -15.70 -5.52 -14.37
C GLY A 289 -14.80 -6.49 -13.60
N ARG A 290 -15.19 -7.77 -13.53
CA ARG A 290 -14.41 -8.81 -12.85
C ARG A 290 -13.03 -8.95 -13.52
N ILE A 291 -11.99 -9.13 -12.70
CA ILE A 291 -10.64 -9.47 -13.18
C ILE A 291 -10.66 -10.85 -13.87
N SER A 292 -9.82 -11.03 -14.89
CA SER A 292 -9.59 -12.32 -15.55
C SER A 292 -9.34 -13.47 -14.53
N PRO A 293 -9.84 -14.69 -14.79
CA PRO A 293 -9.69 -15.82 -13.86
C PRO A 293 -8.24 -16.12 -13.46
N GLU A 294 -7.30 -15.98 -14.39
CA GLU A 294 -5.86 -16.23 -14.19
C GLU A 294 -5.23 -15.28 -13.15
N ARG A 295 -5.72 -14.04 -13.12
CA ARG A 295 -5.29 -13.00 -12.20
C ARG A 295 -6.16 -12.89 -10.95
N HIS A 296 -7.37 -13.45 -10.94
CA HIS A 296 -8.30 -13.29 -9.81
C HIS A 296 -7.88 -14.12 -8.58
N HIS A 297 -6.76 -13.74 -7.97
CA HIS A 297 -6.15 -14.37 -6.82
C HIS A 297 -5.45 -13.28 -5.97
N PRO A 298 -5.56 -13.28 -4.63
CA PRO A 298 -5.01 -12.21 -3.78
C PRO A 298 -3.50 -12.01 -3.94
N SER A 299 -2.75 -13.08 -4.27
CA SER A 299 -1.31 -12.97 -4.58
C SER A 299 -1.01 -12.27 -5.91
N LYS A 300 -2.01 -11.98 -6.75
CA LYS A 300 -1.84 -11.50 -8.14
C LYS A 300 -2.54 -10.16 -8.42
N ILE A 301 -3.12 -9.54 -7.40
CA ILE A 301 -3.93 -8.32 -7.56
C ILE A 301 -3.55 -7.25 -6.55
N PHE A 302 -3.85 -6.00 -6.92
CA PHE A 302 -3.94 -4.89 -6.00
C PHE A 302 -5.41 -4.61 -5.75
N PHE A 303 -5.79 -4.47 -4.49
CA PHE A 303 -7.17 -4.18 -4.12
C PHE A 303 -7.48 -2.70 -4.33
N ASN A 304 -8.58 -2.39 -5.03
CA ASN A 304 -9.03 -1.01 -5.17
C ASN A 304 -9.94 -0.64 -3.98
N LYS A 305 -9.44 0.20 -3.09
CA LYS A 305 -10.19 0.65 -1.90
C LYS A 305 -11.09 1.87 -2.14
N SER A 306 -11.04 2.46 -3.34
CA SER A 306 -11.87 3.60 -3.75
C SER A 306 -13.20 3.12 -4.33
N MET A 307 -14.01 2.45 -3.50
CA MET A 307 -15.20 1.74 -3.97
C MET A 307 -16.51 2.57 -4.02
N LYS A 308 -16.47 3.89 -3.74
CA LYS A 308 -17.68 4.74 -3.72
C LYS A 308 -18.42 4.77 -5.06
N VAL A 309 -17.73 4.51 -6.17
CA VAL A 309 -18.32 4.39 -7.52
C VAL A 309 -19.00 3.03 -7.76
N CYS A 310 -18.70 2.00 -6.95
CA CYS A 310 -19.18 0.63 -7.15
C CYS A 310 -20.71 0.55 -7.29
N PRO A 311 -21.53 1.21 -6.44
CA PRO A 311 -22.98 1.18 -6.59
C PRO A 311 -23.47 1.68 -7.95
N TYR A 312 -22.82 2.70 -8.52
CA TYR A 312 -23.18 3.32 -9.79
C TYR A 312 -22.82 2.46 -11.00
N ILE A 313 -21.68 1.75 -10.96
CA ILE A 313 -21.30 0.83 -12.04
C ILE A 313 -22.07 -0.49 -11.98
N SER A 314 -22.40 -0.96 -10.78
CA SER A 314 -23.10 -2.22 -10.56
C SER A 314 -24.60 -2.09 -10.82
N LEU A 315 -25.18 -0.89 -10.67
CA LEU A 315 -26.62 -0.64 -10.80
C LEU A 315 -27.28 -1.33 -12.01
N PRO A 316 -26.73 -1.26 -13.24
CA PRO A 316 -27.36 -1.86 -14.41
C PRO A 316 -27.26 -3.39 -14.50
N TYR A 317 -26.38 -3.99 -13.70
CA TYR A 317 -26.04 -5.42 -13.76
C TYR A 317 -26.50 -6.20 -12.53
N ARG A 318 -27.02 -5.50 -11.51
CA ARG A 318 -27.61 -6.15 -10.34
C ARG A 318 -28.82 -7.00 -10.76
N PRO A 319 -28.95 -8.22 -10.24
CA PRO A 319 -30.15 -9.02 -10.45
C PRO A 319 -31.39 -8.28 -9.94
N SER A 320 -32.36 -8.03 -10.83
CA SER A 320 -33.57 -7.23 -10.53
C SER A 320 -34.87 -8.04 -10.59
N MET A 321 -34.86 -9.27 -11.10
CA MET A 321 -36.06 -10.11 -11.29
C MET A 321 -35.97 -11.38 -10.43
N PRO A 322 -37.03 -11.75 -9.67
CA PRO A 322 -37.06 -13.01 -8.94
C PRO A 322 -37.16 -14.18 -9.94
N GLY A 323 -36.19 -15.09 -9.89
CA GLY A 323 -36.19 -16.33 -10.66
C GLY A 323 -35.58 -17.47 -9.85
N PRO A 324 -35.66 -18.72 -10.33
CA PRO A 324 -35.13 -19.90 -9.63
C PRO A 324 -33.59 -19.92 -9.49
N ARG A 325 -32.88 -18.92 -10.01
CA ARG A 325 -31.45 -18.69 -9.71
C ARG A 325 -31.23 -17.66 -8.58
N LEU A 326 -32.25 -16.86 -8.26
CA LEU A 326 -32.21 -15.84 -7.21
C LEU A 326 -32.67 -16.33 -5.83
N TRP A 327 -33.23 -17.53 -5.68
CA TRP A 327 -33.66 -18.00 -4.34
C TRP A 327 -32.48 -18.12 -3.37
N LEU A 328 -31.32 -18.60 -3.83
CA LEU A 328 -30.08 -18.62 -3.02
C LEU A 328 -29.66 -17.20 -2.65
N TYR A 329 -29.81 -16.25 -3.57
CA TYR A 329 -29.49 -14.85 -3.33
C TYR A 329 -30.45 -14.21 -2.33
N ALA A 330 -31.74 -14.49 -2.44
CA ALA A 330 -32.79 -14.01 -1.54
C ALA A 330 -32.59 -14.58 -0.13
N LEU A 331 -32.39 -15.90 -0.01
CA LEU A 331 -32.10 -16.57 1.25
C LEU A 331 -30.84 -16.01 1.90
N ARG A 332 -29.75 -15.89 1.13
CA ARG A 332 -28.51 -15.28 1.61
C ARG A 332 -28.75 -13.83 2.06
N SER A 333 -29.40 -12.99 1.26
CA SER A 333 -29.66 -11.58 1.60
C SER A 333 -30.58 -11.42 2.81
N ALA A 334 -31.45 -12.40 3.09
CA ALA A 334 -32.28 -12.41 4.29
C ALA A 334 -31.47 -12.63 5.57
N ILE A 335 -30.31 -13.30 5.46
CA ILE A 335 -29.44 -13.66 6.59
C ILE A 335 -28.25 -12.70 6.71
N VAL A 336 -27.65 -12.27 5.61
CA VAL A 336 -26.47 -11.40 5.58
C VAL A 336 -26.58 -10.43 4.40
N GLN A 337 -26.54 -9.13 4.64
CA GLN A 337 -26.55 -8.15 3.54
C GLN A 337 -25.77 -6.89 3.89
N THR A 338 -24.88 -6.49 2.97
CA THR A 338 -24.33 -5.13 2.98
C THR A 338 -25.34 -4.17 2.33
N PRO A 339 -25.67 -3.05 2.99
CA PRO A 339 -26.54 -2.02 2.42
C PRO A 339 -25.96 -1.47 1.12
N VAL A 340 -26.83 -1.31 0.14
CA VAL A 340 -26.47 -0.69 -1.14
C VAL A 340 -26.86 0.78 -1.06
N PRO A 341 -25.91 1.72 -1.22
CA PRO A 341 -26.23 3.14 -1.29
C PRO A 341 -27.20 3.43 -2.45
N ASP A 342 -28.20 4.27 -2.20
CA ASP A 342 -29.05 4.77 -3.27
C ASP A 342 -28.25 5.70 -4.20
N THR A 343 -28.40 5.47 -5.49
CA THR A 343 -27.74 6.22 -6.55
C THR A 343 -28.66 7.28 -7.16
N ASN A 344 -29.93 7.36 -6.73
CA ASN A 344 -30.96 8.21 -7.32
C ASN A 344 -31.10 7.98 -8.84
N GLY A 345 -30.92 6.73 -9.27
CA GLY A 345 -30.95 6.34 -10.69
C GLY A 345 -29.72 6.75 -11.50
N ARG A 346 -28.73 7.45 -10.91
CA ARG A 346 -27.46 7.78 -11.58
C ARG A 346 -26.64 6.51 -11.78
N LYS A 347 -26.07 6.37 -12.97
CA LYS A 347 -25.22 5.24 -13.35
C LYS A 347 -23.87 5.73 -13.88
N VAL A 348 -22.86 4.88 -13.74
CA VAL A 348 -21.58 5.02 -14.42
C VAL A 348 -21.46 3.84 -15.37
N ASP A 349 -21.22 4.10 -16.64
CA ASP A 349 -21.00 3.03 -17.60
C ASP A 349 -19.56 2.54 -17.45
N LEU A 350 -19.39 1.31 -16.96
CA LEU A 350 -18.13 0.63 -17.10
C LEU A 350 -17.89 0.38 -18.60
N ALA A 351 -16.67 0.61 -19.07
CA ALA A 351 -16.32 0.44 -20.48
C ALA A 351 -14.98 -0.31 -20.63
N PRO A 352 -14.77 -1.02 -21.75
CA PRO A 352 -13.45 -1.54 -22.08
C PRO A 352 -12.46 -0.42 -22.34
N TRP A 353 -11.20 -0.79 -22.57
CA TRP A 353 -10.16 0.17 -22.92
C TRP A 353 -10.50 0.84 -24.28
N PRO A 354 -10.33 2.18 -24.41
CA PRO A 354 -10.53 2.84 -25.69
C PRO A 354 -9.45 2.43 -26.69
N LYS A 355 -9.86 1.98 -27.88
CA LYS A 355 -8.98 1.62 -28.99
C LYS A 355 -8.54 2.86 -29.76
N GLU A 356 -9.52 3.70 -30.12
CA GLU A 356 -9.31 4.96 -30.83
C GLU A 356 -10.53 5.88 -30.65
N ILE A 357 -10.34 7.15 -30.98
CA ILE A 357 -11.40 8.15 -31.02
C ILE A 357 -11.47 8.67 -32.46
N GLY A 358 -12.59 8.42 -33.14
CA GLY A 358 -12.80 8.82 -34.51
C GLY A 358 -12.74 10.33 -34.72
N ARG A 359 -12.57 10.77 -35.97
CA ARG A 359 -12.54 12.20 -36.34
C ARG A 359 -13.82 12.95 -35.93
N ASP A 360 -14.93 12.24 -35.78
CA ASP A 360 -16.20 12.79 -35.34
C ASP A 360 -16.31 12.89 -33.79
N GLY A 361 -15.26 12.53 -33.07
CA GLY A 361 -15.18 12.48 -31.61
C GLY A 361 -15.77 11.20 -30.98
N THR A 362 -16.21 10.24 -31.79
CA THR A 362 -16.81 8.99 -31.27
C THR A 362 -15.74 8.02 -30.78
N VAL A 363 -15.91 7.46 -29.58
CA VAL A 363 -14.97 6.47 -29.01
C VAL A 363 -15.28 5.07 -29.52
N HIS A 364 -14.25 4.37 -29.97
CA HIS A 364 -14.31 2.94 -30.31
C HIS A 364 -13.57 2.15 -29.23
N PHE A 365 -14.25 1.20 -28.60
CA PHE A 365 -13.68 0.35 -27.54
C PHE A 365 -13.15 -0.97 -28.10
N PHE A 366 -12.18 -1.58 -27.42
CA PHE A 366 -11.82 -2.97 -27.68
C PHE A 366 -12.99 -3.90 -27.32
N ASP A 367 -13.25 -4.87 -28.18
CA ASP A 367 -14.16 -5.98 -27.86
C ASP A 367 -13.45 -6.93 -26.89
N ASN A 368 -13.86 -6.89 -25.63
CA ASN A 368 -13.35 -7.77 -24.59
C ASN A 368 -14.30 -8.95 -24.31
N GLN A 369 -15.36 -9.12 -25.10
CA GLN A 369 -16.40 -10.14 -24.95
C GLN A 369 -17.08 -10.15 -23.56
N GLN A 370 -17.04 -9.03 -22.84
CA GLN A 370 -17.68 -8.89 -21.53
C GLN A 370 -19.01 -8.14 -21.62
N PRO A 371 -19.89 -8.23 -20.60
CA PRO A 371 -21.21 -7.61 -20.64
C PRO A 371 -21.17 -6.09 -20.82
N GLU A 372 -20.12 -5.40 -20.32
CA GLU A 372 -19.97 -3.96 -20.50
C GLU A 372 -19.76 -3.54 -21.95
N PHE A 373 -19.02 -4.33 -22.76
CA PHE A 373 -18.88 -4.06 -24.17
C PHE A 373 -20.21 -4.27 -24.90
N SER A 374 -20.87 -5.42 -24.65
CA SER A 374 -22.15 -5.76 -25.27
C SER A 374 -23.23 -4.69 -25.01
N ARG A 375 -23.22 -4.09 -23.82
CA ARG A 375 -24.16 -3.01 -23.46
C ARG A 375 -23.90 -1.72 -24.25
N LEU A 376 -22.63 -1.35 -24.46
CA LEU A 376 -22.25 -0.13 -25.17
C LEU A 376 -22.19 -0.30 -26.70
N LYS A 377 -22.25 -1.55 -27.18
CA LYS A 377 -22.13 -1.88 -28.60
C LYS A 377 -23.24 -1.19 -29.41
N GLY A 378 -22.83 -0.45 -30.44
CA GLY A 378 -23.73 0.29 -31.33
C GLY A 378 -24.11 1.69 -30.83
N GLU A 379 -23.74 2.06 -29.61
CA GLU A 379 -23.92 3.44 -29.14
C GLU A 379 -22.85 4.37 -29.70
N ARG A 380 -23.25 5.59 -30.11
CA ARG A 380 -22.33 6.65 -30.51
C ARG A 380 -21.97 7.51 -29.29
N ILE A 381 -20.81 7.24 -28.69
CA ILE A 381 -20.37 7.90 -27.45
C ILE A 381 -19.30 8.94 -27.78
N LYS A 382 -19.59 10.22 -27.49
CA LYS A 382 -18.68 11.35 -27.68
C LYS A 382 -18.35 12.00 -26.33
N PRO A 383 -17.18 11.76 -25.74
CA PRO A 383 -16.78 12.41 -24.51
C PRO A 383 -16.45 13.89 -24.76
N ASP A 384 -16.95 14.76 -23.89
CA ASP A 384 -16.53 16.16 -23.82
C ASP A 384 -15.17 16.27 -23.13
N ILE A 385 -14.92 15.40 -22.15
CA ILE A 385 -13.72 15.40 -21.32
C ILE A 385 -13.19 13.98 -21.16
N VAL A 386 -11.89 13.81 -21.42
CA VAL A 386 -11.15 12.58 -21.11
C VAL A 386 -10.15 12.83 -19.98
N ILE A 387 -10.27 12.04 -18.91
CA ILE A 387 -9.35 12.08 -17.78
C ILE A 387 -8.55 10.79 -17.74
N LEU A 388 -7.24 10.88 -18.02
CA LEU A 388 -6.33 9.74 -18.03
C LEU A 388 -5.90 9.43 -16.59
N SER A 389 -6.53 8.44 -15.98
CA SER A 389 -6.18 7.88 -14.66
C SER A 389 -5.27 6.65 -14.82
N THR A 390 -4.23 6.81 -15.64
CA THR A 390 -3.42 5.73 -16.21
C THR A 390 -2.11 5.46 -15.45
N GLY A 391 -2.00 6.06 -14.26
CA GLY A 391 -0.89 5.87 -13.33
C GLY A 391 0.34 6.69 -13.69
N TYR A 392 1.48 6.31 -13.13
CA TYR A 392 2.74 7.04 -13.24
C TYR A 392 3.87 6.07 -13.64
N LYS A 393 4.95 6.64 -14.18
CA LYS A 393 6.21 5.94 -14.46
C LYS A 393 7.20 6.16 -13.32
N GLN A 394 8.10 5.20 -13.12
CA GLN A 394 9.27 5.37 -12.28
C GLN A 394 10.42 5.86 -13.15
N ASP A 395 10.78 7.13 -13.03
CA ASP A 395 11.90 7.72 -13.75
C ASP A 395 12.89 8.33 -12.74
N PHE A 396 14.18 8.15 -13.03
CA PHE A 396 15.28 8.66 -12.21
C PHE A 396 16.24 9.48 -13.06
N PRO A 397 15.79 10.58 -13.70
CA PRO A 397 16.60 11.34 -14.66
C PRO A 397 17.89 11.88 -14.04
N PHE A 398 17.90 12.11 -12.71
CA PHE A 398 19.09 12.54 -11.98
C PHE A 398 20.12 11.41 -11.74
N LEU A 399 19.78 10.15 -11.98
CA LEU A 399 20.72 9.03 -11.90
C LEU A 399 21.34 8.66 -13.26
N GLU A 400 20.83 9.24 -14.35
CA GLU A 400 21.36 9.01 -15.70
C GLU A 400 22.76 9.64 -15.85
N PRO A 401 23.70 8.97 -16.54
CA PRO A 401 25.02 9.53 -16.78
C PRO A 401 24.91 10.87 -17.52
N SER A 402 25.60 11.91 -17.03
CA SER A 402 25.71 13.15 -17.79
C SER A 402 26.43 12.89 -19.11
N ARG A 403 25.89 13.41 -20.23
CA ARG A 403 26.55 13.38 -21.55
C ARG A 403 27.98 13.93 -21.52
N THR A 404 28.29 14.80 -20.57
CA THR A 404 29.59 15.48 -20.44
C THR A 404 30.57 14.81 -19.48
N LYS A 405 30.13 13.85 -18.65
CA LYS A 405 30.96 13.11 -17.70
C LYS A 405 30.47 11.66 -17.62
N PRO A 406 30.98 10.73 -18.45
CA PRO A 406 30.58 9.33 -18.38
C PRO A 406 31.09 8.70 -17.08
N THR A 407 30.20 8.55 -16.10
CA THR A 407 30.43 7.78 -14.86
C THR A 407 29.73 6.43 -14.94
N ARG A 408 30.16 5.44 -14.15
CA ARG A 408 29.43 4.16 -13.99
C ARG A 408 27.97 4.45 -13.62
N ALA A 409 27.05 4.01 -14.48
CA ALA A 409 25.62 4.26 -14.30
C ALA A 409 25.11 3.71 -12.96
N TYR A 410 24.26 4.48 -12.29
CA TYR A 410 23.53 4.02 -11.13
C TYR A 410 22.46 3.01 -11.54
N GLY A 411 22.14 2.08 -10.63
CA GLY A 411 20.97 1.22 -10.82
C GLY A 411 19.65 1.99 -10.67
N THR A 412 18.54 1.32 -10.94
CA THR A 412 17.18 1.80 -10.65
C THR A 412 16.55 1.04 -9.49
N ALA A 413 15.42 1.53 -8.96
CA ALA A 413 14.69 0.84 -7.89
C ALA A 413 14.29 -0.60 -8.25
N ASN A 414 13.95 -0.88 -9.52
CA ASN A 414 13.61 -2.23 -9.98
C ASN A 414 14.81 -3.21 -9.94
N GLN A 415 16.03 -2.69 -9.91
CA GLN A 415 17.25 -3.50 -9.81
C GLN A 415 17.69 -3.73 -8.36
N ALA A 416 17.05 -3.08 -7.37
CA ALA A 416 17.35 -3.24 -5.96
C ALA A 416 17.02 -4.66 -5.49
N ASN A 417 18.05 -5.50 -5.39
CA ASN A 417 17.93 -6.94 -5.13
C ASN A 417 18.10 -7.33 -3.66
N VAL A 418 18.16 -6.35 -2.76
CA VAL A 418 18.06 -6.57 -1.32
C VAL A 418 16.80 -5.90 -0.80
N ARG A 419 15.77 -6.71 -0.56
CA ARG A 419 14.44 -6.29 -0.06
C ARG A 419 13.73 -5.22 -0.90
N GLY A 420 14.17 -4.96 -2.13
CA GLY A 420 13.69 -3.84 -2.94
C GLY A 420 14.18 -2.47 -2.44
N ILE A 421 15.28 -2.43 -1.68
CA ILE A 421 15.80 -1.23 -1.03
C ILE A 421 17.14 -0.81 -1.63
N TRP A 422 18.13 -1.70 -1.74
CA TRP A 422 19.41 -1.39 -2.40
C TRP A 422 19.88 -2.54 -3.28
N ARG A 423 20.92 -2.27 -4.07
CA ARG A 423 21.64 -3.28 -4.83
C ARG A 423 22.80 -3.81 -4.00
N ARG A 424 22.97 -5.13 -3.92
CA ARG A 424 24.04 -5.75 -3.13
C ARG A 424 25.44 -5.25 -3.50
N ASP A 425 25.69 -4.92 -4.77
CA ASP A 425 26.95 -4.35 -5.25
C ASP A 425 27.05 -2.82 -5.10
N GLU A 426 26.01 -2.17 -4.57
CA GLU A 426 25.92 -0.72 -4.37
C GLU A 426 25.13 -0.38 -3.08
N PRO A 427 25.68 -0.67 -1.89
CA PRO A 427 24.99 -0.50 -0.62
C PRO A 427 24.77 0.97 -0.22
N THR A 428 25.57 1.90 -0.74
CA THR A 428 25.49 3.34 -0.43
C THR A 428 24.34 4.06 -1.14
N VAL A 429 23.57 3.37 -2.00
CA VAL A 429 22.40 3.94 -2.67
C VAL A 429 21.14 3.17 -2.29
N GLY A 430 20.26 3.81 -1.52
CA GLY A 430 18.98 3.24 -1.06
C GLY A 430 17.79 3.83 -1.80
N PHE A 431 16.86 3.00 -2.25
CA PHE A 431 15.56 3.35 -2.83
C PHE A 431 14.48 3.14 -1.78
N ILE A 432 13.99 4.22 -1.18
CA ILE A 432 13.04 4.15 -0.07
C ILE A 432 11.62 4.51 -0.54
N GLY A 433 10.66 3.63 -0.29
CA GLY A 433 9.25 3.79 -0.68
C GLY A 433 8.90 3.32 -2.09
N PHE A 434 9.74 2.48 -2.71
CA PHE A 434 9.53 1.97 -4.08
C PHE A 434 8.84 0.60 -4.17
N VAL A 435 8.25 0.13 -3.06
CA VAL A 435 7.39 -1.06 -3.01
C VAL A 435 5.91 -0.65 -3.04
N ARG A 436 5.04 -1.51 -3.59
CA ARG A 436 3.58 -1.29 -3.57
C ARG A 436 2.89 -2.41 -2.80
N PRO A 437 2.28 -2.15 -1.63
CA PRO A 437 1.49 -3.16 -0.94
C PRO A 437 0.20 -3.49 -1.72
N SER A 438 -0.23 -4.76 -1.73
CA SER A 438 -1.56 -5.17 -2.24
C SER A 438 -2.70 -4.55 -1.44
N LEU A 439 -2.53 -4.56 -0.12
CA LEU A 439 -3.37 -3.96 0.91
C LEU A 439 -2.42 -3.41 1.98
N GLY A 440 -2.39 -2.10 2.18
CA GLY A 440 -1.52 -1.47 3.18
C GLY A 440 -1.16 -0.04 2.82
N ALA A 441 -0.08 0.48 3.41
CA ALA A 441 0.40 1.84 3.18
C ALA A 441 1.91 1.86 2.89
N ILE A 442 2.35 2.73 1.98
CA ILE A 442 3.79 2.91 1.66
C ILE A 442 4.55 3.62 2.80
N PRO A 443 4.02 4.68 3.44
CA PRO A 443 4.75 5.40 4.51
C PRO A 443 5.32 4.50 5.63
N PRO A 444 4.57 3.60 6.26
CA PRO A 444 5.14 2.67 7.25
C PRO A 444 6.14 1.67 6.64
N LEU A 445 5.96 1.22 5.40
CA LEU A 445 6.97 0.38 4.76
C LEU A 445 8.27 1.16 4.52
N ALA A 446 8.16 2.41 4.09
CA ALA A 446 9.30 3.31 3.89
C ALA A 446 10.05 3.58 5.19
N GLU A 447 9.37 3.66 6.33
CA GLU A 447 9.99 3.73 7.66
C GLU A 447 10.90 2.51 7.92
N MET A 448 10.38 1.30 7.74
CA MET A 448 11.14 0.07 7.97
C MET A 448 12.27 -0.10 6.94
N GLN A 449 12.05 0.31 5.68
CA GLN A 449 13.09 0.31 4.65
C GLN A 449 14.22 1.28 5.01
N ALA A 450 13.89 2.48 5.50
CA ALA A 450 14.87 3.45 5.94
C ALA A 450 15.70 2.92 7.11
N GLN A 451 15.02 2.37 8.14
CA GLN A 451 15.70 1.75 9.29
C GLN A 451 16.70 0.66 8.88
N LEU A 452 16.31 -0.26 7.99
CA LEU A 452 17.19 -1.34 7.55
C LEU A 452 18.36 -0.83 6.70
N TRP A 453 18.11 0.08 5.76
CA TRP A 453 19.17 0.63 4.91
C TRP A 453 20.19 1.44 5.73
N ILE A 454 19.72 2.24 6.67
CA ILE A 454 20.57 3.03 7.57
C ILE A 454 21.39 2.10 8.47
N LEU A 455 20.79 1.04 9.01
CA LEU A 455 21.51 0.03 9.78
C LEU A 455 22.62 -0.63 8.95
N ASN A 456 22.33 -0.97 7.69
CA ASN A 456 23.30 -1.57 6.78
C ASN A 456 24.52 -0.66 6.49
N ILE A 457 24.30 0.66 6.31
CA ILE A 457 25.42 1.56 5.96
C ILE A 457 26.18 2.10 7.18
N LEU A 458 25.56 2.12 8.37
CA LEU A 458 26.17 2.69 9.58
C LEU A 458 26.67 1.65 10.59
N ALA A 459 25.99 0.51 10.69
CA ALA A 459 26.25 -0.53 11.69
C ALA A 459 25.86 -1.92 11.15
N PRO A 460 26.46 -2.39 10.03
CA PRO A 460 26.10 -3.67 9.41
C PRO A 460 26.27 -4.88 10.34
N GLU A 461 27.13 -4.78 11.34
CA GLU A 461 27.34 -5.79 12.38
C GLU A 461 26.11 -6.02 13.28
N LYS A 462 25.17 -5.07 13.30
CA LYS A 462 23.89 -5.21 14.03
C LYS A 462 22.84 -5.98 13.25
N ILE A 463 23.09 -6.33 11.98
CA ILE A 463 22.24 -7.22 11.21
C ILE A 463 22.60 -8.67 11.62
N PRO A 464 21.71 -9.40 12.29
CA PRO A 464 22.06 -10.66 12.97
C PRO A 464 22.44 -11.79 11.99
N HIS A 465 21.93 -11.73 10.76
CA HIS A 465 22.09 -12.79 9.76
C HIS A 465 22.26 -12.20 8.35
N PRO A 466 22.93 -12.91 7.42
CA PRO A 466 23.00 -12.48 6.03
C PRO A 466 21.61 -12.33 5.41
N LEU A 467 21.37 -11.20 4.74
CA LEU A 467 20.11 -10.94 4.04
C LEU A 467 20.01 -11.81 2.77
N ARG A 468 19.38 -12.97 2.87
CA ARG A 468 19.25 -13.96 1.79
C ARG A 468 18.11 -13.62 0.84
N ALA A 469 18.29 -13.88 -0.46
CA ALA A 469 17.24 -13.64 -1.47
C ALA A 469 16.02 -14.57 -1.28
N THR A 470 16.22 -15.75 -0.71
CA THR A 470 15.14 -16.73 -0.42
C THR A 470 14.12 -16.21 0.59
N ASP A 471 14.49 -15.23 1.43
CA ASP A 471 13.57 -14.61 2.38
C ASP A 471 12.66 -13.57 1.72
N GLU A 472 12.74 -13.39 0.40
CA GLU A 472 11.95 -12.40 -0.32
C GLU A 472 10.72 -12.97 -1.02
N GLU A 473 10.72 -14.27 -1.33
CA GLU A 473 9.71 -14.84 -2.22
C GLU A 473 8.30 -14.89 -1.62
N HIS A 474 8.20 -15.07 -0.32
CA HIS A 474 6.95 -15.33 0.38
C HIS A 474 6.05 -14.08 0.47
N TYR A 475 6.63 -12.90 0.61
CA TYR A 475 5.88 -11.63 0.67
C TYR A 475 5.67 -11.00 -0.71
N ARG A 476 6.41 -11.41 -1.75
CA ARG A 476 6.24 -10.84 -3.10
C ARG A 476 4.94 -11.30 -3.74
N LEU A 477 4.20 -10.36 -4.33
CA LEU A 477 3.05 -10.69 -5.16
C LEU A 477 3.50 -11.43 -6.42
N LYS A 478 2.76 -12.47 -6.80
CA LYS A 478 3.00 -13.33 -7.98
C LYS A 478 2.32 -12.74 -9.22
N LEU A 479 2.60 -11.48 -9.50
CA LEU A 479 2.01 -10.74 -10.61
C LEU A 479 2.43 -11.36 -11.96
N PRO A 480 1.56 -11.35 -13.00
CA PRO A 480 1.95 -11.78 -14.34
C PRO A 480 3.16 -10.99 -14.88
N PRO A 481 4.04 -11.58 -15.69
CA PRO A 481 5.25 -10.92 -16.20
C PRO A 481 4.99 -9.59 -16.92
N ASP A 482 3.89 -9.47 -17.67
CA ASP A 482 3.54 -8.24 -18.41
C ASP A 482 2.82 -7.18 -17.56
N SER A 483 2.87 -7.32 -16.24
CA SER A 483 2.24 -6.37 -15.32
C SER A 483 3.02 -5.06 -15.28
N ARG A 484 2.32 -3.93 -15.44
CA ARG A 484 2.92 -2.59 -15.32
C ARG A 484 3.63 -2.36 -13.97
N ILE A 485 3.18 -3.04 -12.92
CA ILE A 485 3.75 -2.96 -11.58
C ILE A 485 4.27 -4.35 -11.25
N GLU A 486 5.57 -4.46 -10.98
CA GLU A 486 6.24 -5.72 -10.65
C GLU A 486 6.75 -5.75 -9.19
N TYR A 487 6.79 -4.58 -8.55
CA TYR A 487 7.31 -4.36 -7.19
C TYR A 487 6.21 -4.49 -6.11
N GLY A 488 5.31 -5.45 -6.31
CA GLY A 488 4.17 -5.70 -5.41
C GLY A 488 4.54 -6.56 -4.19
N VAL A 489 4.05 -6.20 -3.00
CA VAL A 489 4.29 -6.96 -1.75
C VAL A 489 3.00 -7.17 -0.92
N ASP A 490 2.98 -8.22 -0.11
CA ASP A 490 2.09 -8.35 1.06
C ASP A 490 2.65 -7.50 2.20
N HIS A 491 1.84 -6.55 2.69
CA HIS A 491 2.30 -5.58 3.68
C HIS A 491 2.79 -6.23 4.98
N GLU A 492 1.95 -7.09 5.57
CA GLU A 492 2.20 -7.73 6.87
C GLU A 492 3.44 -8.64 6.83
N SER A 493 3.56 -9.45 5.77
CA SER A 493 4.72 -10.34 5.61
C SER A 493 6.01 -9.57 5.34
N TYR A 494 5.95 -8.52 4.51
CA TYR A 494 7.13 -7.71 4.17
C TYR A 494 7.65 -6.95 5.40
N VAL A 495 6.77 -6.26 6.13
CA VAL A 495 7.16 -5.48 7.31
C VAL A 495 7.73 -6.37 8.41
N TYR A 496 7.14 -7.56 8.62
CA TYR A 496 7.63 -8.53 9.58
C TYR A 496 9.00 -9.11 9.18
N GLN A 497 9.23 -9.39 7.89
CA GLN A 497 10.55 -9.84 7.42
C GLN A 497 11.62 -8.76 7.65
N LEU A 498 11.32 -7.48 7.40
CA LEU A 498 12.27 -6.40 7.71
C LEU A 498 12.55 -6.30 9.22
N ALA A 499 11.54 -6.53 10.06
CA ALA A 499 11.73 -6.58 11.51
C ALA A 499 12.62 -7.75 11.94
N LEU A 500 12.48 -8.93 11.32
CA LEU A 500 13.38 -10.07 11.55
C LEU A 500 14.81 -9.74 11.11
N ASP A 501 14.97 -9.12 9.94
CA ASP A 501 16.27 -8.71 9.40
C ASP A 501 17.01 -7.70 10.30
N MET A 502 16.29 -6.93 11.12
CA MET A 502 16.85 -5.94 12.05
C MET A 502 16.90 -6.42 13.51
N ASN A 503 16.52 -7.68 13.80
CA ASN A 503 16.34 -8.17 15.17
C ASN A 503 15.38 -7.28 16.00
N SER A 504 14.30 -6.81 15.38
CA SER A 504 13.24 -5.98 15.98
C SER A 504 11.89 -6.71 16.08
N ALA A 505 11.78 -7.92 15.53
CA ALA A 505 10.60 -8.78 15.69
C ALA A 505 10.53 -9.32 17.12
N ILE A 506 9.45 -8.98 17.83
CA ILE A 506 9.29 -9.31 19.25
C ILE A 506 8.65 -10.69 19.47
N GLY A 507 9.28 -11.50 20.32
CA GLY A 507 8.78 -12.81 20.71
C GLY A 507 7.79 -12.76 21.89
N LEU A 508 7.06 -13.85 22.10
CA LEU A 508 6.11 -13.99 23.21
C LEU A 508 6.75 -13.67 24.57
N TRP A 509 7.94 -14.21 24.84
CA TRP A 509 8.62 -14.02 26.12
C TRP A 509 9.08 -12.58 26.32
N ASP A 510 9.52 -11.89 25.27
CA ASP A 510 9.88 -10.48 25.32
C ASP A 510 8.66 -9.62 25.66
N VAL A 511 7.51 -9.90 25.02
CA VAL A 511 6.26 -9.18 25.30
C VAL A 511 5.81 -9.40 26.73
N LEU A 512 5.85 -10.64 27.23
CA LEU A 512 5.48 -10.94 28.62
C LEU A 512 6.41 -10.24 29.60
N ALA A 513 7.72 -10.23 29.34
CA ALA A 513 8.69 -9.53 30.17
C ALA A 513 8.44 -8.02 30.20
N ILE A 514 8.11 -7.40 29.06
CA ILE A 514 7.76 -5.97 28.99
C ILE A 514 6.44 -5.70 29.71
N ALA A 515 5.42 -6.54 29.50
CA ALA A 515 4.09 -6.39 30.10
C ALA A 515 4.09 -6.50 31.63
N GLN A 516 5.09 -7.18 32.21
CA GLN A 516 5.24 -7.32 33.67
C GLN A 516 6.02 -6.18 34.32
N LYS A 517 6.61 -5.26 33.55
CA LYS A 517 7.32 -4.10 34.12
C LYS A 517 6.32 -3.17 34.82
N LYS A 518 6.71 -2.66 35.99
CA LYS A 518 5.84 -1.85 36.86
C LYS A 518 5.37 -0.54 36.23
N ASP A 519 6.13 -0.01 35.28
CA ASP A 519 5.84 1.24 34.55
C ASP A 519 4.84 1.06 33.41
N VAL A 520 4.64 -0.17 32.91
CA VAL A 520 3.67 -0.46 31.84
C VAL A 520 2.30 -0.73 32.46
N ARG A 521 1.45 0.30 32.49
CA ARG A 521 0.04 0.16 32.90
C ARG A 521 -0.71 -0.74 31.92
N ASP A 522 -1.69 -1.51 32.41
CA ASP A 522 -2.48 -2.40 31.55
C ASP A 522 -1.66 -3.32 30.62
N GLY A 523 -0.51 -3.84 31.09
CA GLY A 523 0.40 -4.65 30.28
C GLY A 523 -0.25 -5.87 29.61
N TRP A 524 -1.37 -6.38 30.11
CA TRP A 524 -2.16 -7.41 29.44
C TRP A 524 -2.72 -6.97 28.07
N ARG A 525 -3.04 -5.67 27.90
CA ARG A 525 -3.43 -5.09 26.59
C ARG A 525 -2.31 -5.22 25.58
N LEU A 526 -1.05 -5.05 26.01
CA LEU A 526 0.12 -5.19 25.14
C LEU A 526 0.17 -6.59 24.53
N LEU A 527 -0.05 -7.63 25.34
CA LEU A 527 -0.10 -9.02 24.87
C LEU A 527 -1.22 -9.22 23.83
N VAL A 528 -2.41 -8.68 24.08
CA VAL A 528 -3.55 -8.80 23.17
C VAL A 528 -3.30 -8.06 21.85
N VAL A 529 -2.84 -6.80 21.89
CA VAL A 529 -2.53 -6.01 20.70
C VAL A 529 -1.38 -6.63 19.91
N TRP A 530 -0.35 -7.14 20.60
CA TRP A 530 0.74 -7.87 19.97
C TRP A 530 0.23 -9.11 19.21
N ALA A 531 -0.58 -9.97 19.82
CA ALA A 531 -1.05 -11.22 19.20
C ALA A 531 -2.12 -11.00 18.12
N PHE A 532 -3.13 -10.18 18.42
CA PHE A 532 -4.34 -10.05 17.59
C PHE A 532 -4.37 -8.82 16.70
N GLY A 533 -3.52 -7.81 16.95
CA GLY A 533 -3.43 -6.61 16.11
C GLY A 533 -2.64 -6.88 14.82
N ALA A 534 -2.80 -6.02 13.81
CA ALA A 534 -1.92 -6.03 12.63
C ALA A 534 -0.47 -5.65 13.01
N HIS A 535 0.47 -5.75 12.08
CA HIS A 535 1.85 -5.31 12.27
C HIS A 535 1.97 -3.78 12.22
N PHE A 536 1.61 -3.14 13.34
CA PHE A 536 1.94 -1.74 13.57
C PHE A 536 3.45 -1.60 13.74
N ASN A 537 4.10 -0.70 12.99
CA ASN A 537 5.55 -0.50 13.11
C ASN A 537 6.00 -0.21 14.56
N THR A 538 5.14 0.41 15.38
CA THR A 538 5.39 0.62 16.81
C THR A 538 5.73 -0.67 17.56
N LYS A 539 5.20 -1.84 17.15
CA LYS A 539 5.59 -3.16 17.70
C LYS A 539 7.08 -3.44 17.54
N PHE A 540 7.65 -3.06 16.40
CA PHE A 540 9.06 -3.25 16.08
C PHE A 540 9.97 -2.19 16.72
N ARG A 541 9.40 -1.27 17.52
CA ARG A 541 10.12 -0.29 18.33
C ARG A 541 10.25 -0.72 19.80
N LEU A 542 9.69 -1.87 20.19
CA LEU A 542 9.81 -2.39 21.56
C LEU A 542 11.21 -2.93 21.87
N LEU A 543 11.93 -3.41 20.85
CA LEU A 543 13.31 -3.89 20.94
C LEU A 543 14.07 -3.66 19.63
N GLY A 544 15.35 -4.02 19.64
CA GLY A 544 16.24 -3.96 18.49
C GLY A 544 16.96 -2.62 18.37
N PRO A 545 17.72 -2.41 17.28
CA PRO A 545 18.59 -1.26 17.10
C PRO A 545 17.86 0.10 17.15
N TRP A 546 16.57 0.07 16.87
CA TRP A 546 15.72 1.23 16.72
C TRP A 546 14.66 1.31 17.83
N GLN A 547 14.96 0.82 19.03
CA GLN A 547 14.03 0.84 20.16
C GLN A 547 13.55 2.28 20.50
N TRP A 548 12.30 2.41 20.95
CA TRP A 548 11.72 3.65 21.45
C TRP A 548 11.00 3.41 22.77
N SER A 549 11.33 4.20 23.79
CA SER A 549 10.77 4.06 25.15
C SER A 549 9.25 4.21 25.21
N GLY A 550 8.66 5.07 24.36
CA GLY A 550 7.20 5.28 24.31
C GLY A 550 6.43 4.18 23.56
N ALA A 551 7.09 3.15 23.02
CA ALA A 551 6.44 2.15 22.18
C ALA A 551 5.40 1.31 22.93
N ALA A 552 5.69 0.92 24.19
CA ALA A 552 4.76 0.13 25.00
C ALA A 552 3.49 0.93 25.32
N ASP A 553 3.64 2.15 25.84
CA ASP A 553 2.54 3.08 26.15
C ASP A 553 1.68 3.39 24.92
N MET A 554 2.32 3.53 23.76
CA MET A 554 1.62 3.75 22.51
C MET A 554 0.77 2.54 22.13
N LEU A 555 1.29 1.32 22.23
CA LEU A 555 0.55 0.10 21.85
C LEU A 555 -0.64 -0.21 22.76
N ILE A 556 -0.58 0.17 24.03
CA ILE A 556 -1.70 0.01 24.98
C ILE A 556 -2.70 1.17 24.94
N SER A 557 -2.40 2.22 24.16
CA SER A 557 -3.28 3.38 24.02
C SER A 557 -4.65 3.00 23.49
N GLU A 558 -5.62 3.88 23.74
CA GLU A 558 -6.99 3.67 23.29
C GLU A 558 -7.10 3.54 21.76
N GLU A 559 -6.26 4.24 20.99
CA GLU A 559 -6.25 4.16 19.53
C GLU A 559 -5.95 2.73 19.03
N PHE A 560 -4.92 2.09 19.59
CA PHE A 560 -4.56 0.72 19.21
C PHE A 560 -5.46 -0.31 19.86
N TRP A 561 -5.92 -0.08 21.08
CA TRP A 561 -6.90 -0.93 21.75
C TRP A 561 -8.21 -1.04 20.95
N GLN A 562 -8.67 0.07 20.37
CA GLN A 562 -9.83 0.14 19.49
C GLN A 562 -9.67 -0.68 18.20
N THR A 563 -8.45 -1.00 17.78
CA THR A 563 -8.24 -1.92 16.65
C THR A 563 -8.68 -3.35 16.93
N ILE A 564 -8.78 -3.72 18.22
CA ILE A 564 -9.25 -5.01 18.69
C ILE A 564 -10.72 -4.93 19.10
N THR A 565 -11.10 -3.96 19.94
CA THR A 565 -12.44 -3.93 20.56
C THR A 565 -13.58 -3.57 19.61
N ARG A 566 -13.29 -2.87 18.51
CA ARG A 566 -14.30 -2.53 17.48
C ARG A 566 -14.56 -3.68 16.49
N ARG A 567 -13.95 -4.84 16.67
CA ARG A 567 -14.13 -5.99 15.77
C ARG A 567 -15.47 -6.68 16.07
N PRO A 568 -16.34 -6.90 15.08
CA PRO A 568 -17.54 -7.69 15.30
C PRO A 568 -17.16 -9.12 15.68
N LEU A 569 -17.95 -9.77 16.55
CA LEU A 569 -17.60 -11.08 17.09
C LEU A 569 -17.38 -12.14 15.99
N PHE A 570 -18.36 -12.31 15.09
CA PHE A 570 -18.28 -13.32 14.04
C PHE A 570 -17.38 -12.87 12.86
N PHE A 571 -17.70 -11.74 12.23
CA PHE A 571 -16.96 -11.26 11.04
C PHE A 571 -15.58 -10.66 11.34
N GLY A 572 -15.24 -10.40 12.60
CA GLY A 572 -13.96 -9.82 13.01
C GLY A 572 -13.15 -10.81 13.84
N HIS A 573 -13.53 -11.04 15.10
CA HIS A 573 -12.76 -11.90 16.00
C HIS A 573 -12.66 -13.34 15.48
N PHE A 574 -13.78 -13.96 15.09
CA PHE A 574 -13.75 -15.35 14.62
C PHE A 574 -13.16 -15.48 13.22
N LEU A 575 -13.81 -14.89 12.20
CA LEU A 575 -13.44 -15.13 10.79
C LEU A 575 -12.10 -14.50 10.38
N VAL A 576 -11.76 -13.30 10.88
CA VAL A 576 -10.54 -12.58 10.46
C VAL A 576 -9.34 -12.94 11.34
N SER A 577 -9.57 -13.28 12.62
CA SER A 577 -8.47 -13.52 13.58
C SER A 577 -8.32 -15.00 13.97
N LEU A 578 -9.32 -15.58 14.63
CA LEU A 578 -9.18 -16.91 15.25
C LEU A 578 -9.13 -18.06 14.22
N LEU A 579 -9.92 -17.98 13.15
CA LEU A 579 -9.99 -19.06 12.17
C LEU A 579 -8.65 -19.31 11.46
N PRO A 580 -7.93 -18.30 10.93
CA PRO A 580 -6.57 -18.50 10.42
C PRO A 580 -5.63 -19.09 11.49
N MET A 581 -5.69 -18.61 12.73
CA MET A 581 -4.83 -19.06 13.83
C MET A 581 -5.02 -20.55 14.16
N ILE A 582 -6.28 -21.02 14.20
CA ILE A 582 -6.63 -22.42 14.49
C ILE A 582 -6.18 -23.35 13.35
N ILE A 583 -6.06 -22.84 12.13
CA ILE A 583 -5.58 -23.61 10.98
C ILE A 583 -4.04 -23.62 10.97
N PHE A 584 -3.42 -22.45 10.92
CA PHE A 584 -1.99 -22.33 10.64
C PHE A 584 -1.10 -22.48 11.87
N GLY A 585 -1.62 -22.26 13.08
CA GLY A 585 -0.88 -22.49 14.32
C GLY A 585 -0.52 -23.97 14.50
N PRO A 586 -1.51 -24.88 14.54
CA PRO A 586 -1.24 -26.33 14.61
C PRO A 586 -0.41 -26.84 13.43
N LEU A 587 -0.68 -26.38 12.20
CA LEU A 587 0.14 -26.78 11.04
C LEU A 587 1.60 -26.35 11.18
N SER A 588 1.85 -25.14 11.69
CA SER A 588 3.21 -24.64 11.94
C SER A 588 3.91 -25.45 13.03
N LEU A 589 3.18 -25.84 14.08
CA LEU A 589 3.70 -26.70 15.14
C LEU A 589 4.04 -28.10 14.61
N VAL A 590 3.16 -28.71 13.81
CA VAL A 590 3.42 -30.01 13.18
C VAL A 590 4.65 -29.93 12.27
N ALA A 591 4.77 -28.88 11.45
CA ALA A 591 5.93 -28.67 10.60
C ALA A 591 7.23 -28.51 11.40
N LEU A 592 7.18 -27.81 12.54
CA LEU A 592 8.31 -27.66 13.45
C LEU A 592 8.71 -29.01 14.08
N LEU A 593 7.75 -29.77 14.60
CA LEU A 593 7.99 -31.09 15.19
C LEU A 593 8.57 -32.06 14.15
N TRP A 594 8.02 -32.06 12.94
CA TRP A 594 8.52 -32.86 11.82
C TRP A 594 9.96 -32.49 11.45
N ALA A 595 10.27 -31.20 11.31
CA ALA A 595 11.62 -30.72 11.03
C ALA A 595 12.61 -31.09 12.13
N THR A 596 12.18 -31.05 13.40
CA THR A 596 12.99 -31.44 14.55
C THR A 596 13.29 -32.94 14.53
N VAL A 597 12.28 -33.78 14.29
CA VAL A 597 12.43 -35.24 14.23
C VAL A 597 13.34 -35.65 13.06
N LEU A 598 13.15 -35.08 11.86
CA LEU A 598 14.03 -35.36 10.72
C LEU A 598 15.46 -34.85 10.94
N GLY A 599 15.63 -33.69 11.56
CA GLY A 599 16.94 -33.17 11.96
C GLY A 599 17.65 -34.11 12.93
N SER A 600 16.94 -34.65 13.91
CA SER A 600 17.46 -35.65 14.84
C SER A 600 17.82 -36.96 14.13
N ILE A 601 17.00 -37.44 13.19
CA ILE A 601 17.30 -38.66 12.41
C ILE A 601 18.52 -38.45 11.48
N GLY A 602 18.64 -37.27 10.85
CA GLY A 602 19.80 -36.92 10.03
C GLY A 602 21.09 -36.83 10.84
N CYS A 603 21.04 -36.25 12.05
CA CYS A 603 22.17 -36.21 12.97
C CYS A 603 22.57 -37.62 13.46
N ILE A 604 21.59 -38.50 13.71
CA ILE A 604 21.83 -39.91 14.09
C ILE A 604 22.49 -40.67 12.93
N ARG A 605 22.07 -40.41 11.69
CA ARG A 605 22.63 -41.06 10.49
C ARG A 605 24.06 -40.57 10.19
N ASP A 606 24.32 -39.27 10.34
CA ASP A 606 25.66 -38.69 10.23
C ASP A 606 26.60 -39.14 11.37
N SER A 607 26.07 -39.48 12.56
CA SER A 607 26.85 -40.08 13.63
C SER A 607 27.17 -41.56 13.38
N GLN A 608 26.25 -42.31 12.75
CA GLN A 608 26.50 -43.71 12.40
C GLN A 608 27.44 -43.86 11.20
N GLU A 609 27.44 -42.94 10.23
CA GLU A 609 28.40 -42.94 9.12
C GLU A 609 29.81 -42.43 9.51
N ARG A 610 29.99 -41.84 10.70
CA ARG A 610 31.31 -41.47 11.24
C ARG A 610 31.92 -42.52 12.17
N GLU A 611 31.15 -43.53 12.55
CA GLU A 611 31.61 -44.68 13.38
C GLU A 611 31.85 -45.96 12.56
N THR A 612 31.62 -45.93 11.24
CA THR A 612 32.02 -46.95 10.26
C THR A 612 33.15 -46.44 9.38
#